data_AF-A0A538DKS1-F1
#
_entry.id   AF-A0A538DKS1-F1
#
_cell.length_a   1.000
_cell.length_b   1.000
_cell.length_c   1.000
_cell.angle_alpha   90.00
_cell.angle_beta   90.00
_cell.angle_gamma   90.00
#
_symmetry.space_group_name_H-M   'P 1'
#
loop_
_entity.id
_entity.type
_entity.pdbx_description
1 polymer ?
#
loop_
_entity_poly.entity_id
_entity_poly.type
_entity_poly.pdbx_seq_one_letter_code
_entity_poly.pdbx_strand_id
1 'polypeptide(L)'
;MRVLRPELLQWYGLFGAALAWTGQLVVGFGVAYADCAAASSRWGLDVVVWEVVLMVVGGMFAVVAEAAAINVLLATRALHYEDPPPDGRRHFFAFGAALGNLLFIVAILLSGIGVLSNATCRPA
;
A
#
# COMPACT_ATOMS: atom_id res chain seq x y z
N MET A 1 21.14 -14.01 8.31
CA MET A 1 19.93 -13.17 8.22
C MET A 1 18.97 -13.65 9.30
N ARG A 2 18.62 -12.81 10.29
CA ARG A 2 17.59 -13.18 11.28
C ARG A 2 16.28 -13.39 10.51
N VAL A 3 15.81 -14.63 10.46
CA VAL A 3 14.54 -14.97 9.82
C VAL A 3 13.45 -14.21 10.55
N LEU A 4 12.81 -13.23 9.91
CA LEU A 4 11.60 -12.62 10.45
C LEU A 4 10.60 -13.74 10.74
N ARG A 5 9.84 -13.62 11.84
CA ARG A 5 8.82 -14.62 12.17
C ARG A 5 7.88 -14.76 10.96
N PRO A 6 7.64 -15.98 10.44
CA PRO A 6 6.83 -16.19 9.24
C PRO A 6 5.41 -15.60 9.38
N GLU A 7 4.91 -15.56 10.61
CA GLU A 7 3.64 -14.94 10.95
C GLU A 7 3.62 -13.42 10.74
N LEU A 8 4.72 -12.71 11.06
CA LEU A 8 4.84 -11.27 10.79
C LEU A 8 4.89 -10.98 9.29
N LEU A 9 5.61 -11.80 8.52
CA LEU A 9 5.66 -11.69 7.06
C LEU A 9 4.28 -11.89 6.44
N GLN A 10 3.49 -12.84 6.95
CA GLN A 10 2.13 -13.08 6.47
C GLN A 10 1.19 -11.92 6.80
N TRP A 11 1.22 -11.40 8.04
CA TRP A 11 0.39 -10.24 8.41
C TRP A 11 0.75 -8.98 7.63
N TYR A 12 2.05 -8.75 7.45
CA TYR A 12 2.52 -7.61 6.66
C TYR A 12 2.17 -7.78 5.18
N GLY A 13 2.33 -8.97 4.61
CA GLY A 13 1.90 -9.26 3.25
C GLY A 13 0.40 -9.09 3.04
N LEU A 14 -0.43 -9.38 4.05
CA LEU A 14 -1.88 -9.25 3.97
C LEU A 14 -2.38 -7.79 4.05
N PHE A 15 -1.78 -6.97 4.93
CA PHE A 15 -2.30 -5.62 5.22
C PHE A 15 -1.39 -4.47 4.78
N GLY A 16 -0.13 -4.73 4.45
CA GLY A 16 0.88 -3.69 4.21
C GLY A 16 0.49 -2.74 3.09
N ALA A 17 0.11 -3.26 1.91
CA ALA A 17 -0.30 -2.42 0.79
C ALA A 17 -1.63 -1.68 1.04
N ALA A 18 -2.60 -2.34 1.68
CA ALA A 18 -3.90 -1.75 2.01
C ALA A 18 -3.77 -0.55 2.98
N LEU A 19 -2.94 -0.72 4.02
CA LEU A 19 -2.65 0.35 4.98
C LEU A 19 -1.83 1.47 4.35
N ALA A 20 -0.86 1.14 3.49
CA ALA A 20 -0.08 2.13 2.75
C ALA A 20 -0.97 3.00 1.85
N TRP A 21 -1.88 2.38 1.10
CA TRP A 21 -2.85 3.08 0.25
C TRP A 21 -3.82 3.94 1.07
N THR A 22 -4.30 3.43 2.20
CA THR A 22 -5.18 4.19 3.11
C THR A 22 -4.44 5.41 3.67
N GLY A 23 -3.18 5.24 4.10
CA GLY A 23 -2.34 6.33 4.56
C GLY A 23 -2.13 7.39 3.49
N GLN A 24 -1.84 6.98 2.25
CA GLN A 24 -1.74 7.89 1.11
C GLN A 24 -3.03 8.69 0.91
N LEU A 25 -4.20 8.05 0.92
CA LEU A 25 -5.48 8.75 0.71
C LEU A 25 -5.79 9.76 1.81
N VAL A 26 -5.65 9.37 3.07
CA VAL A 26 -5.98 10.23 4.21
C VAL A 26 -5.05 11.43 4.29
N VAL A 27 -3.74 11.20 4.13
CA VAL A 27 -2.75 12.28 4.19
C VAL A 27 -2.82 13.14 2.94
N GLY A 28 -2.95 12.56 1.75
CA GLY A 28 -3.08 13.30 0.49
C GLY A 28 -4.31 14.20 0.49
N PHE A 29 -5.47 13.69 0.95
CA PHE A 29 -6.66 14.52 1.14
C PHE A 29 -6.41 15.68 2.10
N GLY A 30 -5.74 15.43 3.23
CA GLY A 30 -5.43 16.48 4.20
C GLY A 30 -4.51 17.58 3.63
N VAL A 31 -3.50 17.19 2.84
CA VAL A 31 -2.59 18.13 2.17
C VAL A 31 -3.33 18.95 1.12
N ALA A 32 -4.11 18.31 0.25
CA ALA A 32 -4.90 18.99 -0.77
C ALA A 32 -5.93 19.96 -0.15
N TYR A 33 -6.59 19.55 0.94
CA TYR A 33 -7.54 20.40 1.67
C TYR A 33 -6.84 21.62 2.31
N ALA A 34 -5.69 21.41 2.95
CA ALA A 34 -4.93 22.49 3.57
C ALA A 34 -4.44 23.53 2.55
N ASP A 35 -4.13 23.09 1.33
CA ASP A 35 -3.76 23.98 0.24
C ASP A 35 -4.93 24.84 -0.25
N CYS A 36 -6.09 24.23 -0.52
CA CYS A 36 -7.27 24.99 -0.92
C CYS A 36 -7.82 25.92 0.18
N ALA A 37 -7.61 25.60 1.46
CA ALA A 37 -7.99 26.45 2.59
C ALA A 37 -7.03 27.63 2.84
N ALA A 38 -6.01 27.83 1.99
CA ALA A 38 -4.91 28.78 2.17
C ALA A 38 -4.14 28.60 3.50
N ALA A 39 -4.34 27.48 4.20
CA ALA A 39 -3.61 27.12 5.41
C ALA A 39 -2.17 26.72 5.07
N SER A 40 -1.93 26.14 3.88
CA SER A 40 -0.60 25.79 3.36
C SER A 40 0.34 27.00 3.26
N SER A 41 -0.17 28.20 2.97
CA SER A 41 0.64 29.44 2.83
C SER A 41 1.44 29.80 4.08
N ARG A 42 0.98 29.37 5.27
CA ARG A 42 1.69 29.62 6.54
C ARG A 42 2.74 28.54 6.86
N TRP A 43 2.69 27.39 6.20
CA TRP A 43 3.50 26.20 6.51
C TRP A 43 4.41 25.78 5.33
N GLY A 44 4.24 26.35 4.14
CA GLY A 44 5.07 26.05 2.96
C GLY A 44 4.88 24.63 2.42
N LEU A 45 3.68 24.06 2.54
CA LEU A 45 3.38 22.70 2.09
C LEU A 45 3.15 22.69 0.59
N ASP A 46 4.15 22.28 -0.19
CA ASP A 46 3.97 22.02 -1.62
C ASP A 46 3.23 20.69 -1.82
N VAL A 47 2.00 20.78 -2.33
CA VAL A 47 1.12 19.64 -2.60
C VAL A 47 1.79 18.65 -3.53
N VAL A 48 2.50 19.12 -4.57
CA VAL A 48 3.13 18.25 -5.56
C VAL A 48 4.22 17.39 -4.91
N VAL A 49 5.07 18.00 -4.08
CA VAL A 49 6.12 17.29 -3.36
C VAL A 49 5.52 16.26 -2.40
N TRP A 50 4.49 16.62 -1.64
CA TRP A 50 3.83 15.69 -0.72
C TRP A 50 3.19 14.51 -1.42
N GLU A 51 2.48 14.73 -2.53
CA GLU A 51 1.84 13.65 -3.29
C GLU A 51 2.87 12.70 -3.91
N VAL A 52 3.99 13.23 -4.43
CA VAL A 52 5.11 12.40 -4.90
C VAL A 52 5.70 11.58 -3.77
N VAL A 53 5.94 12.19 -2.60
CA VAL A 53 6.49 11.50 -1.43
C VAL A 53 5.54 10.40 -0.95
N LEU A 54 4.25 10.68 -0.83
CA LEU A 54 3.25 9.69 -0.41
C LEU A 54 3.14 8.54 -1.41
N MET A 55 3.14 8.82 -2.71
CA MET A 55 3.12 7.79 -3.74
C MET A 55 4.37 6.91 -3.70
N VAL A 56 5.57 7.49 -3.58
CA VAL A 56 6.83 6.73 -3.54
C VAL A 56 6.93 5.91 -2.26
N VAL A 57 6.68 6.52 -1.10
CA VAL A 57 6.77 5.83 0.21
C VAL A 57 5.69 4.75 0.32
N GLY A 58 4.44 5.08 -0.04
CA GLY A 58 3.34 4.12 -0.06
C GLY A 58 3.60 2.97 -1.02
N GLY A 59 4.09 3.28 -2.23
CA GLY A 59 4.47 2.29 -3.24
C GLY A 59 5.58 1.37 -2.75
N MET A 60 6.61 1.89 -2.08
CA MET A 60 7.67 1.09 -1.47
C MET A 60 7.12 0.10 -0.44
N PHE A 61 6.24 0.54 0.48
CA PHE A 61 5.61 -0.36 1.44
C PHE A 61 4.75 -1.42 0.75
N ALA A 62 4.00 -1.05 -0.29
CA ALA A 62 3.18 -1.98 -1.04
C ALA A 62 4.03 -3.03 -1.80
N VAL A 63 5.17 -2.64 -2.38
CA VAL A 63 6.11 -3.57 -3.04
C VAL A 63 6.76 -4.52 -2.03
N VAL A 64 7.14 -4.04 -0.84
CA VAL A 64 7.68 -4.92 0.20
C VAL A 64 6.59 -5.88 0.72
N ALA A 65 5.33 -5.43 0.82
CA ALA A 65 4.21 -6.29 1.20
C ALA A 65 3.97 -7.38 0.16
N GLU A 66 4.04 -7.02 -1.13
CA GLU A 66 3.94 -7.96 -2.23
C GLU A 66 5.09 -8.98 -2.22
N ALA A 67 6.32 -8.52 -2.03
CA ALA A 67 7.46 -9.41 -1.89
C ALA A 67 7.28 -10.37 -0.70
N ALA A 68 6.70 -9.93 0.41
CA ALA A 68 6.41 -10.80 1.54
C ALA A 68 5.33 -11.85 1.20
N ALA A 69 4.24 -11.46 0.52
CA ALA A 69 3.19 -12.37 0.06
C ALA A 69 3.72 -13.43 -0.91
N ILE A 70 4.51 -13.01 -1.91
CA ILE A 70 5.16 -13.91 -2.89
C ILE A 70 6.10 -14.88 -2.18
N ASN A 71 6.90 -14.41 -1.21
CA ASN A 71 7.80 -15.30 -0.46
C ASN A 71 7.02 -16.40 0.29
N VAL A 72 5.89 -16.06 0.92
CA VAL A 72 5.04 -17.06 1.59
C VAL A 72 4.41 -18.01 0.57
N LEU A 73 3.97 -17.50 -0.58
CA LEU A 73 3.39 -18.31 -1.66
C LEU A 73 4.40 -19.31 -2.24
N LEU A 74 5.63 -18.86 -2.48
CA LEU A 74 6.73 -19.72 -2.96
C LEU A 74 7.11 -20.77 -1.92
N ALA A 75 7.13 -20.40 -0.64
CA ALA A 75 7.41 -21.33 0.46
C ALA A 75 6.31 -22.38 0.63
N THR A 76 5.07 -22.07 0.29
CA THR A 76 3.90 -22.96 0.42
C THR A 76 3.44 -23.57 -0.91
N ARG A 77 4.21 -23.42 -1.99
CA ARG A 77 3.81 -23.81 -3.37
C ARG A 77 3.45 -25.28 -3.57
N ALA A 78 3.94 -26.16 -2.69
CA ALA A 78 3.68 -27.60 -2.76
C ALA A 78 2.35 -28.00 -2.10
N LEU A 79 1.69 -27.05 -1.44
CA LEU A 79 0.44 -27.25 -0.72
C LEU A 79 -0.74 -26.87 -1.62
N HIS A 80 -1.86 -27.56 -1.43
CA HIS A 80 -3.15 -27.17 -1.96
C HIS A 80 -3.95 -26.36 -0.95
N TYR A 81 -4.88 -25.55 -1.44
CA TYR A 81 -5.71 -24.68 -0.60
C TYR A 81 -6.64 -25.46 0.34
N GLU A 82 -6.93 -26.74 0.06
CA GLU A 82 -7.72 -27.64 0.91
C GLU A 82 -6.89 -28.43 1.93
N ASP A 83 -5.56 -28.25 1.94
CA ASP A 83 -4.71 -28.96 2.89
C ASP A 83 -5.03 -28.56 4.33
N PRO A 84 -4.83 -29.48 5.30
CA PRO A 84 -5.17 -29.23 6.68
C PRO A 84 -4.41 -28.02 7.25
N PRO A 85 -5.04 -27.26 8.18
CA PRO A 85 -4.37 -26.18 8.87
C PRO A 85 -3.16 -26.70 9.68
N PRO A 86 -2.11 -25.88 9.88
CA PRO A 86 -2.06 -24.44 9.60
C PRO A 86 -1.65 -24.06 8.18
N ASP A 87 -0.96 -24.91 7.44
CA ASP A 87 -0.20 -24.46 6.26
C ASP A 87 -1.08 -24.24 5.01
N GLY A 88 -2.15 -25.02 4.80
CA GLY A 88 -3.11 -24.76 3.71
C GLY A 88 -3.80 -23.39 3.83
N ARG A 89 -4.13 -22.96 5.06
CA ARG A 89 -4.68 -21.62 5.33
C ARG A 89 -3.67 -20.52 4.99
N ARG A 90 -2.39 -20.73 5.30
CA ARG A 90 -1.33 -19.75 4.96
C ARG A 90 -1.20 -19.58 3.46
N HIS A 91 -1.29 -20.66 2.70
CA HIS A 91 -1.24 -20.62 1.23
C HIS A 91 -2.40 -19.82 0.65
N PHE A 92 -3.64 -20.09 1.09
CA PHE A 92 -4.83 -19.36 0.67
C PHE A 92 -4.71 -17.85 0.95
N PHE A 93 -4.30 -17.47 2.16
CA PHE A 93 -4.11 -16.06 2.52
C PHE A 93 -2.97 -15.41 1.73
N ALA A 94 -1.87 -16.11 1.47
CA ALA A 94 -0.77 -15.60 0.66
C ALA A 94 -1.20 -15.34 -0.79
N PHE A 95 -2.03 -16.22 -1.36
CA PHE A 95 -2.59 -16.02 -2.69
C PHE A 95 -3.51 -14.80 -2.76
N GLY A 96 -4.44 -14.67 -1.81
CA GLY A 96 -5.32 -13.51 -1.70
C GLY A 96 -4.54 -12.20 -1.46
N ALA A 97 -3.51 -12.26 -0.61
CA ALA A 97 -2.63 -11.13 -0.34
C ALA A 97 -1.88 -10.68 -1.60
N ALA A 98 -1.33 -11.60 -2.40
CA ALA A 98 -0.62 -11.26 -3.63
C ALA A 98 -1.52 -10.52 -4.65
N LEU A 99 -2.73 -11.03 -4.86
CA LEU A 99 -3.71 -10.37 -5.73
C LEU A 99 -4.14 -9.01 -5.19
N GLY A 100 -4.41 -8.92 -3.88
CA GLY A 100 -4.81 -7.69 -3.22
C GLY A 100 -3.73 -6.61 -3.27
N ASN A 101 -2.49 -6.97 -2.98
CA ASN A 101 -1.36 -6.05 -3.02
C ASN A 101 -1.10 -5.53 -4.43
N LEU A 102 -1.20 -6.37 -5.47
CA LEU A 102 -1.12 -5.91 -6.87
C LEU A 102 -2.16 -4.81 -7.14
N LEU A 103 -3.41 -5.04 -6.71
CA LEU A 103 -4.48 -4.05 -6.84
C LEU A 103 -4.16 -2.75 -6.08
N PHE A 104 -3.64 -2.84 -4.85
CA PHE A 104 -3.29 -1.65 -4.06
C PHE A 104 -2.07 -0.90 -4.61
N ILE A 105 -1.08 -1.58 -5.19
CA ILE A 105 0.04 -0.93 -5.89
C ILE A 105 -0.50 -0.09 -7.05
N VAL A 106 -1.39 -0.67 -7.86
CA VAL A 106 -2.03 0.05 -8.96
C VAL A 106 -2.87 1.22 -8.42
N ALA A 107 -3.62 1.02 -7.34
CA ALA A 107 -4.41 2.08 -6.72
C ALA A 107 -3.53 3.24 -6.22
N ILE A 108 -2.41 2.96 -5.55
CA ILE A 108 -1.42 3.94 -5.09
C ILE A 108 -0.90 4.80 -6.25
N LEU A 109 -0.51 4.15 -7.35
CA LEU A 109 0.01 4.83 -8.54
C LEU A 109 -1.08 5.67 -9.21
N LEU A 110 -2.27 5.12 -9.45
CA LEU A 110 -3.37 5.82 -10.09
C LEU A 110 -3.86 7.00 -9.24
N SER A 111 -3.94 6.83 -7.92
CA SER A 111 -4.29 7.93 -7.00
C SER A 111 -3.25 9.06 -7.07
N GLY A 112 -1.95 8.75 -6.99
CA GLY A 112 -0.89 9.77 -7.07
C GLY A 112 -0.87 10.49 -8.43
N ILE A 113 -0.93 9.74 -9.54
CA ILE A 113 -1.00 10.31 -10.89
C ILE A 113 -2.25 11.17 -11.09
N GLY A 114 -3.39 10.72 -10.55
CA GLY A 114 -4.66 11.44 -10.63
C GLY A 114 -4.61 12.82 -9.97
N VAL A 115 -3.94 12.92 -8.82
CA VAL A 115 -3.74 14.21 -8.13
C VAL A 115 -2.76 15.10 -8.89
N LEU A 116 -1.62 14.55 -9.33
CA LEU A 116 -0.60 15.30 -10.07
C LEU A 116 -1.12 15.87 -11.41
N SER A 117 -2.01 15.14 -12.09
CA SER A 117 -2.62 15.58 -13.35
C SER A 117 -3.76 16.60 -13.17
N ASN A 118 -4.39 16.64 -11.99
CA ASN A 118 -5.49 17.54 -11.67
C ASN A 118 -5.12 18.54 -10.56
N ALA A 119 -3.92 19.11 -10.60
CA ALA A 119 -3.44 20.10 -9.62
C ALA A 119 -4.16 21.48 -9.70
N THR A 120 -5.48 21.50 -9.89
CA THR A 120 -6.31 22.70 -9.81
C THR A 120 -7.28 22.55 -8.65
N CYS A 121 -7.17 23.43 -7.64
CA CYS A 121 -8.15 23.52 -6.56
C CYS A 121 -9.54 23.78 -7.15
N ARG A 122 -10.39 22.76 -7.14
CA ARG A 122 -11.84 22.91 -7.18
C ARG A 122 -12.36 22.39 -5.83
N PRO A 123 -12.79 23.27 -4.92
CA PRO A 123 -13.51 22.80 -3.75
C PRO A 123 -14.77 22.06 -4.22
N ALA A 124 -14.99 20.87 -3.68
CA ALA A 124 -16.25 20.12 -3.84
C ALA A 124 -17.37 20.80 -3.05
#